data_AF-A0A950DCE1-F1
#
_entry.id   AF-A0A950DCE1-F1
#
_cell.length_a   1.000
_cell.length_b   1.000
_cell.length_c   1.000
_cell.angle_alpha   90.00
_cell.angle_beta   90.00
_cell.angle_gamma   90.00
#
_symmetry.space_group_name_H-M   'P 1'
#
loop_
_entity.id
_entity.type
_entity.pdbx_description
1 polymer ?
#
loop_
_entity_poly.entity_id
_entity_poly.type
_entity_poly.pdbx_seq_one_letter_code
_entity_poly.pdbx_strand_id
1 'polypeptide(L)'
;MKRLAAAFAVIVIPASISGCGLGPRNFRKITHPAPLVRARAMSLGYRQPDSVVLPALLERLNDSDVVVRLAAHEELKQRTGRDFGYLPWGSTEDRSKAIGRWHSWLAGGPSRRGPAPAPAQPRKSLPRPSPQGR
;
A
#
# COMPACT_ATOMS: atom_id res chain seq x y z
N MET A 1 4.02 57.24 45.67
CA MET A 1 3.08 56.50 44.80
C MET A 1 3.89 55.73 43.76
N LYS A 2 3.88 54.40 43.83
CA LYS A 2 4.72 53.49 43.01
C LYS A 2 4.07 53.35 41.63
N ARG A 3 4.82 53.50 40.52
CA ARG A 3 4.41 52.95 39.21
C ARG A 3 5.58 52.19 38.62
N LEU A 4 5.31 50.90 38.41
CA LEU A 4 6.24 49.83 38.10
C LEU A 4 6.84 49.97 36.71
N ALA A 5 8.13 49.63 36.62
CA ALA A 5 8.81 49.36 35.37
C ALA A 5 8.15 48.15 34.67
N ALA A 6 7.74 48.32 33.41
CA ALA A 6 7.28 47.24 32.57
C ALA A 6 8.50 46.52 31.97
N ALA A 7 8.86 45.37 32.53
CA ALA A 7 9.85 44.48 31.95
C ALA A 7 9.21 43.71 30.79
N PHE A 8 9.60 44.01 29.56
CA PHE A 8 9.25 43.25 28.36
C PHE A 8 9.99 41.91 28.41
N ALA A 9 9.32 40.87 28.90
CA ALA A 9 9.83 39.50 28.85
C ALA A 9 9.72 38.99 27.41
N VAL A 10 10.84 38.94 26.69
CA VAL A 10 10.95 38.27 25.40
C VAL A 10 10.81 36.77 25.64
N ILE A 11 9.62 36.24 25.39
CA ILE A 11 9.34 34.80 25.39
C ILE A 11 10.00 34.23 24.13
N VAL A 12 11.19 33.66 24.29
CA VAL A 12 11.83 32.83 23.27
C VAL A 12 11.04 31.53 23.22
N ILE A 13 10.09 31.46 22.30
CA ILE A 13 9.38 30.22 21.97
C ILE A 13 10.42 29.29 21.34
N PRO A 14 10.80 28.16 21.96
CA PRO A 14 11.66 27.20 21.31
C PRO A 14 10.91 26.67 20.10
N ALA A 15 11.37 27.06 18.91
CA ALA A 15 10.90 26.50 17.66
C ALA A 15 11.31 25.02 17.67
N SER A 16 10.38 24.14 18.03
CA SER A 16 10.54 22.70 17.92
C SER A 16 10.73 22.36 16.43
N ILE A 17 11.99 22.24 16.01
CA ILE A 17 12.39 21.72 14.72
C ILE A 17 12.14 20.20 14.76
N SER A 18 10.87 19.80 14.83
CA SER A 18 10.46 18.43 14.58
C SER A 18 10.65 18.20 13.09
N GLY A 19 11.89 17.86 12.73
CA GLY A 19 12.32 17.66 11.35
C GLY A 19 11.36 16.74 10.62
N CYS A 20 10.97 17.14 9.41
CA CYS A 20 10.37 16.27 8.41
C CYS A 20 11.29 15.07 8.19
N GLY A 21 11.04 13.96 8.89
CA GLY A 21 11.72 12.71 8.60
C GLY A 21 11.36 12.30 7.17
N LEU A 22 12.37 12.26 6.30
CA LEU A 22 12.28 11.72 4.94
C LEU A 22 11.85 10.24 5.00
N GLY A 23 10.55 9.99 5.00
CA GLY A 23 9.97 8.66 4.88
C GLY A 23 10.03 7.75 6.12
N PRO A 24 9.26 6.66 6.11
CA PRO A 24 9.30 5.64 7.16
C PRO A 24 10.68 4.96 7.19
N ARG A 25 11.14 4.62 8.40
CA ARG A 25 12.43 3.93 8.60
C ARG A 25 12.31 2.42 8.78
N ASN A 26 11.10 1.91 8.95
CA ASN A 26 10.84 0.49 9.15
C ASN A 26 9.42 0.12 8.77
N PHE A 27 9.20 -1.19 8.59
CA PHE A 27 7.92 -1.80 8.23
C PHE A 27 6.79 -1.50 9.22
N ARG A 28 7.09 -1.26 10.51
CA ARG A 28 6.05 -0.98 11.54
C ARG A 28 5.25 0.29 11.23
N LYS A 29 5.72 1.15 10.34
CA LYS A 29 4.99 2.35 9.87
C LYS A 29 3.88 2.04 8.86
N ILE A 30 3.61 0.77 8.56
CA ILE A 30 2.48 0.33 7.74
C ILE A 30 1.10 0.69 8.32
N THR A 31 1.03 1.08 9.60
CA THR A 31 -0.20 1.54 10.29
C THR A 31 -0.23 3.06 10.53
N HIS A 32 0.71 3.81 9.95
CA HIS A 32 0.80 5.26 10.14
C HIS A 32 -0.45 6.00 9.63
N PRO A 33 -0.89 7.11 10.25
CA PRO A 33 -2.08 7.86 9.81
C PRO A 33 -1.96 8.41 8.39
N ALA A 34 -0.78 8.92 8.01
CA ALA A 34 -0.55 9.43 6.66
C ALA A 34 -0.40 8.26 5.64
N PRO A 35 -1.18 8.24 4.54
CA PRO A 35 -1.21 7.14 3.58
C PRO A 35 0.12 6.94 2.86
N LEU A 36 0.79 8.02 2.46
CA LEU A 36 2.12 7.93 1.82
C LEU A 36 3.17 7.26 2.71
N VAL A 37 3.09 7.46 4.03
CA VAL A 37 4.00 6.80 4.98
C VAL A 37 3.67 5.30 5.07
N ARG A 38 2.39 4.90 5.05
CA ARG A 38 2.01 3.47 5.01
C ARG A 38 2.53 2.81 3.73
N ALA A 39 2.25 3.41 2.58
CA ALA A 39 2.67 2.89 1.27
C ALA A 39 4.20 2.72 1.20
N ARG A 40 4.97 3.72 1.65
CA ARG A 40 6.44 3.64 1.67
C ARG A 40 6.98 2.63 2.68
N ALA A 41 6.23 2.30 3.72
CA ALA A 41 6.68 1.34 4.74
C ALA A 41 6.64 -0.11 4.24
N MET A 42 5.82 -0.42 3.22
CA MET A 42 5.59 -1.79 2.74
C MET A 42 6.85 -2.47 2.22
N SER A 43 7.70 -1.73 1.48
CA SER A 43 8.96 -2.26 0.94
C SER A 43 10.07 -2.42 1.99
N LEU A 44 9.85 -1.98 3.23
CA LEU A 44 10.81 -2.09 4.33
C LEU A 44 10.68 -3.43 5.09
N GLY A 45 9.82 -4.34 4.62
CA GLY A 45 9.58 -5.66 5.19
C GLY A 45 10.63 -6.72 4.84
N TYR A 46 11.65 -6.43 4.02
CA TYR A 46 12.60 -7.41 3.49
C TYR A 46 13.41 -8.19 4.56
N ARG A 47 13.59 -7.64 5.77
CA ARG A 47 14.25 -8.34 6.89
C ARG A 47 13.28 -9.09 7.82
N GLN A 48 11.99 -9.08 7.50
CA GLN A 48 10.95 -9.72 8.29
C GLN A 48 10.49 -11.02 7.61
N PRO A 49 10.14 -12.06 8.38
CA PRO A 49 9.67 -13.32 7.83
C PRO A 49 8.31 -13.15 7.15
N ASP A 50 8.06 -14.01 6.16
CA ASP A 50 6.81 -14.07 5.37
C ASP A 50 5.57 -14.16 6.23
N SER A 51 5.66 -14.93 7.33
CA SER A 51 4.58 -15.11 8.31
C SER A 51 4.13 -13.80 8.97
N VAL A 52 4.99 -12.78 8.98
CA VAL A 52 4.68 -11.45 9.51
C VAL A 52 4.28 -10.50 8.39
N VAL A 53 5.03 -10.50 7.29
CA VAL A 53 4.86 -9.50 6.21
C VAL A 53 3.61 -9.77 5.39
N LEU A 54 3.37 -11.03 4.98
CA LEU A 54 2.27 -11.33 4.06
C LEU A 54 0.89 -11.04 4.65
N PRO A 55 0.56 -11.42 5.91
CA PRO A 55 -0.72 -11.03 6.49
C PRO A 55 -0.91 -9.52 6.61
N ALA A 56 0.15 -8.78 6.98
CA ALA A 56 0.09 -7.32 7.09
C ALA A 56 -0.12 -6.62 5.74
N LEU A 57 0.49 -7.13 4.66
CA LEU A 57 0.26 -6.62 3.31
C LEU A 57 -1.16 -6.93 2.82
N LEU A 58 -1.68 -8.13 3.10
CA LEU A 58 -3.06 -8.48 2.74
C LEU A 58 -4.09 -7.57 3.40
N GLU A 59 -3.90 -7.23 4.67
CA GLU A 59 -4.77 -6.28 5.35
C GLU A 59 -4.80 -4.92 4.64
N ARG A 60 -3.66 -4.49 4.07
CA ARG A 60 -3.55 -3.22 3.34
C ARG A 60 -4.15 -3.26 1.94
N LEU A 61 -4.52 -4.42 1.39
CA LEU A 61 -5.34 -4.48 0.17
C LEU A 61 -6.76 -3.92 0.39
N ASN A 62 -7.20 -3.72 1.63
CA ASN A 62 -8.46 -3.05 1.96
C ASN A 62 -8.26 -1.63 2.51
N ASP A 63 -7.06 -1.05 2.38
CA ASP A 63 -6.82 0.33 2.82
C ASP A 63 -7.75 1.33 2.10
N SER A 64 -8.18 2.39 2.78
CA SER A 64 -9.06 3.41 2.20
C SER A 64 -8.37 4.17 1.06
N ASP A 65 -7.05 4.32 1.13
CA ASP A 65 -6.25 5.04 0.14
C ASP A 65 -5.78 4.10 -0.98
N VAL A 66 -6.03 4.50 -2.24
CA VAL A 66 -5.68 3.70 -3.42
C VAL A 66 -4.19 3.51 -3.60
N VAL A 67 -3.36 4.47 -3.20
CA VAL A 67 -1.89 4.37 -3.28
C VAL A 67 -1.39 3.30 -2.31
N VAL A 68 -2.01 3.19 -1.15
CA VAL A 68 -1.67 2.16 -0.16
C VAL A 68 -2.08 0.77 -0.68
N ARG A 69 -3.27 0.65 -1.27
CA ARG A 69 -3.71 -0.60 -1.92
C ARG A 69 -2.78 -1.05 -3.05
N LEU A 70 -2.36 -0.11 -3.90
CA LEU A 70 -1.40 -0.37 -4.98
C LEU A 70 -0.05 -0.85 -4.44
N ALA A 71 0.51 -0.13 -3.46
CA ALA A 71 1.79 -0.48 -2.87
C ALA A 71 1.76 -1.87 -2.20
N ALA A 72 0.66 -2.22 -1.52
CA ALA A 72 0.47 -3.54 -0.94
C ALA A 72 0.42 -4.64 -2.01
N HIS A 73 -0.32 -4.39 -3.08
CA HIS A 73 -0.44 -5.32 -4.21
C HIS A 73 0.91 -5.58 -4.90
N GLU A 74 1.67 -4.52 -5.19
CA GLU A 74 2.97 -4.66 -5.85
C GLU A 74 3.99 -5.35 -4.94
N GLU A 75 4.00 -5.04 -3.64
CA GLU A 75 4.88 -5.73 -2.69
C GLU A 75 4.54 -7.22 -2.60
N LEU A 76 3.24 -7.58 -2.53
CA LEU A 76 2.81 -8.97 -2.56
C LEU A 76 3.27 -9.69 -3.84
N LYS A 77 3.12 -9.05 -5.01
CA LYS A 77 3.61 -9.60 -6.28
C LYS A 77 5.12 -9.78 -6.29
N GLN A 78 5.86 -8.75 -5.91
CA GLN A 78 7.32 -8.78 -5.88
C GLN A 78 7.84 -9.89 -4.96
N ARG A 79 7.23 -10.03 -3.79
CA ARG A 79 7.70 -10.94 -2.74
C ARG A 79 7.30 -12.39 -2.99
N THR A 80 6.17 -12.64 -3.67
CA THR A 80 5.63 -14.00 -3.88
C THR A 80 5.71 -14.49 -5.32
N GLY A 81 5.96 -13.60 -6.28
CA GLY A 81 5.89 -13.89 -7.72
C GLY A 81 4.48 -14.21 -8.23
N ARG A 82 3.43 -13.94 -7.43
CA ARG A 82 2.04 -14.26 -7.76
C ARG A 82 1.21 -13.01 -7.94
N ASP A 83 0.33 -13.08 -8.92
CA ASP A 83 -0.75 -12.14 -9.11
C ASP A 83 -2.07 -12.90 -9.04
N PHE A 84 -3.06 -12.35 -8.34
CA PHE A 84 -4.41 -12.89 -8.27
C PHE A 84 -5.43 -11.93 -8.92
N GLY A 85 -4.98 -11.08 -9.85
CA GLY A 85 -5.82 -10.15 -10.60
C GLY A 85 -6.45 -9.07 -9.72
N TYR A 86 -5.69 -8.58 -8.74
CA TYR A 86 -6.16 -7.53 -7.84
C TYR A 86 -6.06 -6.16 -8.54
N LEU A 87 -7.16 -5.40 -8.54
CA LEU A 87 -7.22 -4.05 -9.11
C LEU A 87 -7.35 -3.00 -7.99
N PRO A 88 -6.32 -2.20 -7.70
CA PRO A 88 -6.35 -1.25 -6.57
C PRO A 88 -7.48 -0.21 -6.64
N TRP A 89 -7.87 0.21 -7.83
CA TRP A 89 -8.98 1.15 -8.08
C TRP A 89 -10.30 0.45 -8.42
N GLY A 90 -10.33 -0.89 -8.47
CA GLY A 90 -11.52 -1.67 -8.77
C GLY A 90 -12.60 -1.52 -7.71
N SER A 91 -13.80 -2.02 -8.00
CA SER A 91 -14.91 -2.02 -7.04
C SER A 91 -14.56 -2.80 -5.76
N THR A 92 -15.24 -2.52 -4.65
CA THR A 92 -15.04 -3.28 -3.40
C THR A 92 -15.30 -4.77 -3.58
N GLU A 93 -16.24 -5.14 -4.45
CA GLU A 93 -16.55 -6.53 -4.77
C GLU A 93 -15.39 -7.20 -5.52
N ASP A 94 -14.86 -6.56 -6.56
CA ASP A 94 -13.73 -7.10 -7.34
C ASP A 94 -12.48 -7.26 -6.48
N ARG A 95 -12.20 -6.26 -5.62
CA ARG A 95 -11.09 -6.32 -4.66
C ARG A 95 -11.27 -7.47 -3.68
N SER A 96 -12.48 -7.64 -3.12
CA SER A 96 -12.79 -8.72 -2.18
C SER A 96 -12.59 -10.11 -2.81
N LYS A 97 -12.99 -10.30 -4.08
CA LYS A 97 -12.75 -11.55 -4.82
C LYS A 97 -11.27 -11.88 -4.95
N ALA A 98 -10.44 -10.88 -5.28
CA ALA A 98 -8.99 -11.07 -5.38
C ALA A 98 -8.32 -11.30 -4.01
N ILE A 99 -8.76 -10.59 -2.97
CA ILE A 99 -8.30 -10.79 -1.59
C ILE A 99 -8.66 -12.20 -1.09
N GLY A 100 -9.84 -12.72 -1.44
CA GLY A 100 -10.22 -14.10 -1.15
C GLY A 100 -9.26 -15.13 -1.76
N ARG A 101 -8.84 -14.93 -3.02
CA ARG A 101 -7.83 -15.80 -3.67
C ARG A 101 -6.49 -15.76 -2.95
N TRP A 102 -6.06 -14.58 -2.51
CA TRP A 102 -4.86 -14.43 -1.69
C TRP A 102 -4.95 -15.20 -0.36
N HIS A 103 -6.06 -15.07 0.37
CA HIS A 103 -6.26 -15.80 1.63
C HIS A 103 -6.25 -17.31 1.43
N SER A 104 -6.97 -17.81 0.42
CA SER A 104 -7.00 -19.24 0.10
C SER A 104 -5.59 -19.78 -0.22
N TRP A 105 -4.78 -18.99 -0.92
CA TRP A 105 -3.41 -19.38 -1.23
C TRP A 105 -2.51 -19.40 0.01
N LEU A 106 -2.57 -18.38 0.88
CA LEU A 106 -1.79 -18.37 2.12
C LEU A 106 -2.18 -19.52 3.04
N ALA A 107 -3.47 -19.83 3.17
CA ALA A 107 -3.97 -20.94 3.98
C ALA A 107 -3.49 -22.30 3.46
N GLY A 108 -3.39 -22.45 2.13
CA GLY A 108 -2.86 -23.66 1.48
C GLY A 108 -1.34 -23.82 1.55
N GLY A 109 -0.62 -22.86 2.12
CA GLY A 109 0.84 -22.84 2.21
C GLY A 109 1.52 -22.34 0.92
N PRO A 110 2.48 -21.39 1.00
CA PRO A 110 3.24 -20.91 -0.15
C PRO A 110 3.99 -22.01 -0.93
N SER A 111 4.21 -23.16 -0.29
CA SER A 111 4.94 -24.32 -0.77
C SER A 111 4.22 -25.15 -1.84
N ARG A 112 2.90 -24.96 -2.04
CA ARG A 112 2.13 -25.64 -3.10
C ARG A 112 2.37 -24.92 -4.44
N ARG A 113 3.59 -25.07 -4.97
CA ARG A 113 4.13 -24.44 -6.19
C ARG A 113 3.43 -24.96 -7.46
N GLY A 114 2.23 -24.48 -7.74
CA GLY A 114 1.68 -24.40 -9.10
C GLY A 114 1.96 -23.01 -9.71
N PRO A 115 2.14 -22.90 -11.03
CA PRO A 115 2.41 -21.63 -11.71
C PRO A 115 1.33 -20.59 -11.36
N ALA A 116 1.74 -19.32 -11.28
CA ALA A 116 0.81 -18.22 -11.01
C ALA A 116 -0.34 -18.25 -12.03
N PRO A 117 -1.61 -18.04 -11.60
CA PRO A 117 -2.69 -17.87 -12.56
C PRO A 117 -2.33 -16.69 -13.46
N ALA A 118 -2.31 -16.94 -14.77
CA ALA A 118 -1.93 -15.93 -15.75
C ALA A 118 -2.79 -14.67 -15.54
N PRO A 119 -2.20 -13.47 -15.63
CA PRO A 119 -2.96 -12.23 -15.51
C PRO A 119 -4.09 -12.26 -16.54
N ALA A 120 -5.31 -11.97 -16.09
CA ALA A 120 -6.44 -11.77 -16.99
C ALA A 120 -6.10 -10.59 -17.89
N GLN A 121 -5.56 -10.87 -19.08
CA GLN A 121 -5.21 -9.82 -20.02
C GLN A 121 -6.47 -9.00 -20.31
N PRO A 122 -6.38 -7.65 -20.30
CA PRO A 122 -7.44 -6.85 -20.86
C PRO A 122 -7.61 -7.33 -22.30
N ARG A 123 -8.74 -7.97 -22.62
CA ARG A 123 -9.06 -8.27 -24.02
C ARG A 123 -9.18 -6.92 -24.71
N LYS A 124 -8.09 -6.47 -25.36
CA LYS A 124 -8.18 -5.47 -26.40
C LYS A 124 -9.03 -6.12 -27.48
N SER A 125 -10.34 -5.90 -27.42
CA SER A 125 -11.22 -6.15 -28.56
C SER A 125 -10.68 -5.27 -29.68
N LEU A 126 -9.98 -5.88 -30.64
CA LEU A 126 -9.67 -5.18 -31.88
C LEU A 126 -10.99 -4.65 -32.47
N PRO A 127 -11.06 -3.38 -32.91
CA PRO A 127 -12.19 -2.92 -33.69
C PRO A 127 -12.34 -3.81 -34.92
N ARG A 128 -13.57 -4.30 -35.16
CA ARG A 128 -13.91 -5.01 -36.38
C ARG A 128 -13.62 -4.07 -37.56
N PRO A 129 -12.84 -4.46 -38.58
CA PRO A 129 -12.65 -3.62 -39.75
C PRO A 129 -14.01 -3.37 -40.41
N SER A 130 -14.35 -2.10 -40.61
CA SER A 130 -15.56 -1.68 -41.31
C SER A 130 -15.56 -2.30 -42.72
N PRO A 131 -16.71 -2.78 -43.23
CA PRO A 131 -16.81 -3.22 -44.61
C PRO A 131 -16.52 -2.02 -45.51
N GLN A 132 -15.41 -2.06 -46.26
CA GLN A 132 -15.19 -1.11 -47.33
C GLN A 132 -16.18 -1.47 -48.44
N GLY A 133 -17.21 -0.66 -48.60
CA GLY A 133 -18.15 -0.79 -49.71
C GLY A 133 -17.48 -0.40 -51.02
N ARG A 134 -17.54 -1.29 -52.00
CA ARG A 134 -17.88 -1.02 -53.40
C ARG A 134 -18.23 -2.31 -54.11
#